data_AF-A0A1D9CY26-F1
#
_entry.id   AF-A0A1D9CY26-F1
#
_cell.length_a   1.000
_cell.length_b   1.000
_cell.length_c   1.000
_cell.angle_alpha   90.00
_cell.angle_beta   90.00
_cell.angle_gamma   90.00
#
_symmetry.space_group_name_H-M   'P 1'
#
loop_
_entity.id
_entity.type
_entity.pdbx_description
1 polymer ?
#
loop_
_entity_poly.entity_id
_entity_poly.type
_entity_poly.pdbx_seq_one_letter_code
_entity_poly.pdbx_strand_id
1 'polypeptide(L)'
;MPIDIVIYKPSGEWEIKESGIKVVDSSGFISTGISLITNNEDPLNISHKITLASAGLNKTYEFSGGAYSVTLRRTADPTTVDGSVKVVSFSSDVIDNRFNLHNTNLVVPSTLPDYVTSLSSMFYKSNLFNQDISGWDVSNVTNMSSMLQGCELFNQDISGWDVSNVTNMSSMLARCHLFNQDIGGWNVSKVTDMTSMLFDCANLKSDLSLWCVTNITTTPVAFLGNNPPSSPFKYPVWGTCPRGENITTT
;
A
#
# COMPACT_ATOMS: atom_id res chain seq x y z
N MET A 1 5.59 -31.31 10.58
CA MET A 1 5.04 -30.87 11.90
C MET A 1 3.68 -30.22 11.65
N PRO A 2 2.78 -30.06 12.65
CA PRO A 2 1.53 -29.34 12.39
C PRO A 2 1.82 -27.86 12.06
N ILE A 3 1.15 -27.35 11.04
CA ILE A 3 1.10 -25.93 10.69
C ILE A 3 -0.29 -25.44 11.07
N ASP A 4 -0.36 -24.35 11.83
CA ASP A 4 -1.62 -23.66 12.09
C ASP A 4 -1.77 -22.51 11.09
N ILE A 5 -2.99 -22.36 10.57
CA ILE A 5 -3.32 -21.41 9.51
C ILE A 5 -4.26 -20.37 10.08
N VAL A 6 -3.78 -19.14 10.18
CA VAL A 6 -4.54 -18.01 10.72
C VAL A 6 -5.00 -17.13 9.58
N ILE A 7 -6.32 -16.93 9.51
CA ILE A 7 -6.98 -16.10 8.49
C ILE A 7 -7.66 -14.94 9.21
N TYR A 8 -7.33 -13.72 8.80
CA TYR A 8 -7.82 -12.50 9.45
C TYR A 8 -8.99 -11.89 8.67
N LYS A 9 -9.99 -11.35 9.37
CA LYS A 9 -11.12 -10.58 8.81
C LYS A 9 -11.00 -9.11 9.23
N PRO A 10 -11.45 -8.13 8.39
CA PRO A 10 -11.32 -6.70 8.71
C PRO A 10 -12.13 -6.22 9.92
N SER A 11 -13.32 -6.76 10.13
CA SER A 11 -14.15 -6.51 11.31
C SER A 11 -13.90 -7.62 12.33
N GLY A 12 -13.26 -7.29 13.46
CA GLY A 12 -12.67 -8.27 14.36
C GLY A 12 -13.67 -9.24 15.02
N GLU A 13 -13.60 -10.49 14.59
CA GLU A 13 -13.82 -11.68 15.43
C GLU A 13 -12.93 -12.82 14.93
N TRP A 14 -12.39 -13.63 15.85
CA TRP A 14 -11.38 -14.63 15.55
C TRP A 14 -12.02 -15.95 15.13
N GLU A 15 -11.74 -16.44 13.92
CA GLU A 15 -12.22 -17.74 13.45
C GLU A 15 -11.04 -18.67 13.13
N ILE A 16 -10.59 -19.43 14.13
CA ILE A 16 -9.64 -20.54 13.92
C ILE A 16 -10.40 -21.65 13.21
N LYS A 17 -10.27 -21.75 11.88
CA LYS A 17 -11.00 -22.77 11.11
C LYS A 17 -10.41 -24.17 11.15
N GLU A 18 -9.13 -24.34 11.49
CA GLU A 18 -8.52 -25.66 11.72
C GLU A 18 -7.16 -25.56 12.41
N SER A 19 -6.83 -26.55 13.23
CA SER A 19 -5.48 -26.77 13.79
C SER A 19 -4.98 -28.16 13.42
N GLY A 20 -3.65 -28.32 13.36
CA GLY A 20 -3.03 -29.64 13.22
C GLY A 20 -2.78 -30.18 11.81
N ILE A 21 -2.77 -29.32 10.77
CA ILE A 21 -2.45 -29.75 9.39
C ILE A 21 -0.98 -30.22 9.33
N LYS A 22 -0.77 -31.53 9.20
CA LYS A 22 0.55 -32.14 9.00
C LYS A 22 0.78 -32.37 7.50
N VAL A 23 1.67 -31.59 6.92
CA VAL A 23 2.30 -31.91 5.63
C VAL A 23 3.77 -32.23 5.88
N VAL A 24 4.24 -33.31 5.25
CA VAL A 24 5.62 -33.79 5.32
C VAL A 24 5.95 -34.36 3.94
N ASP A 25 6.82 -33.70 3.17
CA ASP A 25 7.58 -34.39 2.14
C ASP A 25 8.77 -35.14 2.80
N SER A 26 9.41 -36.05 2.07
CA SER A 26 10.48 -36.91 2.60
C SER A 26 11.75 -36.17 3.05
N SER A 27 11.83 -34.85 2.82
CA SER A 27 12.94 -33.98 3.26
C SER A 27 12.58 -33.08 4.44
N GLY A 28 11.30 -32.99 4.82
CA GLY A 28 10.83 -32.15 5.92
C GLY A 28 10.76 -30.65 5.60
N PHE A 29 10.94 -30.26 4.34
CA PHE A 29 10.80 -28.88 3.87
C PHE A 29 9.37 -28.61 3.33
N ILE A 30 9.00 -27.34 3.24
CA ILE A 30 7.86 -26.91 2.43
C ILE A 30 8.40 -26.65 1.03
N SER A 31 8.31 -27.66 0.15
CA SER A 31 8.48 -27.46 -1.28
C SER A 31 7.14 -27.11 -1.93
N THR A 32 7.19 -26.28 -2.97
CA THR A 32 6.06 -25.76 -3.78
C THR A 32 5.22 -24.64 -3.16
N GLY A 33 4.75 -23.73 -4.04
CA GLY A 33 4.22 -22.41 -3.66
C GLY A 33 2.71 -22.38 -3.41
N ILE A 34 2.30 -21.42 -2.59
CA ILE A 34 0.90 -21.07 -2.38
C ILE A 34 0.40 -20.27 -3.59
N SER A 35 -0.49 -20.85 -4.38
CA SER A 35 -1.14 -20.17 -5.51
C SER A 35 -2.52 -19.65 -5.09
N LEU A 36 -2.67 -18.33 -5.07
CA LEU A 36 -3.98 -17.68 -4.96
C LEU A 36 -4.67 -17.75 -6.32
N ILE A 37 -5.85 -18.38 -6.38
CA ILE A 37 -6.66 -18.47 -7.61
C ILE A 37 -8.02 -17.84 -7.33
N THR A 38 -8.27 -16.68 -7.91
CA THR A 38 -9.57 -16.02 -7.90
C THR A 38 -10.30 -16.33 -9.20
N ASN A 39 -11.42 -17.06 -9.12
CA ASN A 39 -12.29 -17.28 -10.27
C ASN A 39 -13.22 -16.08 -10.42
N ASN A 40 -12.97 -15.22 -11.42
CA ASN A 40 -13.83 -14.08 -11.75
C ASN A 40 -15.02 -14.54 -12.61
N GLU A 41 -16.18 -14.82 -12.00
CA GLU A 41 -17.44 -15.01 -12.74
C GLU A 41 -18.62 -14.15 -12.25
N ASP A 42 -18.53 -13.48 -11.09
CA ASP A 42 -19.58 -12.55 -10.63
C ASP A 42 -19.00 -11.38 -9.79
N PRO A 43 -19.08 -10.11 -10.25
CA PRO A 43 -18.59 -8.95 -9.51
C PRO A 43 -19.45 -8.58 -8.29
N LEU A 44 -20.66 -9.14 -8.14
CA LEU A 44 -21.56 -8.88 -7.01
C LEU A 44 -21.52 -10.00 -5.95
N ASN A 45 -20.83 -11.11 -6.21
CA ASN A 45 -20.88 -12.30 -5.36
C ASN A 45 -19.53 -13.01 -5.26
N ILE A 46 -18.50 -12.25 -4.87
CA ILE A 46 -17.10 -12.69 -4.93
C ILE A 46 -16.80 -13.75 -3.86
N SER A 47 -16.80 -15.02 -4.28
CA SER A 47 -16.28 -16.15 -3.48
C SER A 47 -14.78 -16.33 -3.75
N HIS A 48 -13.96 -15.84 -2.83
CA HIS A 48 -12.50 -16.00 -2.88
C HIS A 48 -12.10 -17.41 -2.47
N LYS A 49 -11.26 -18.06 -3.28
CA LYS A 49 -10.79 -19.43 -3.03
C LYS A 49 -9.30 -19.42 -2.65
N ILE A 50 -8.99 -19.71 -1.38
CA ILE A 50 -7.62 -19.97 -0.94
C ILE A 50 -7.38 -21.48 -1.06
N THR A 51 -6.53 -21.89 -2.00
CA THR A 51 -6.14 -23.30 -2.18
C THR A 51 -4.75 -23.53 -1.61
N LEU A 52 -4.66 -24.40 -0.62
CA LEU A 52 -3.41 -24.91 -0.10
C LEU A 52 -3.11 -26.22 -0.82
N ALA A 53 -2.01 -26.23 -1.58
CA ALA A 53 -1.52 -27.40 -2.31
C ALA A 53 -0.12 -27.76 -1.79
N SER A 54 0.05 -28.98 -1.28
CA SER A 54 1.37 -29.52 -0.95
C SER A 54 1.31 -31.04 -0.78
N ALA A 55 2.28 -31.75 -1.39
CA ALA A 55 2.48 -33.20 -1.27
C ALA A 55 1.19 -34.06 -1.26
N GLY A 56 0.27 -33.83 -2.20
CA GLY A 56 -0.97 -34.62 -2.36
C GLY A 56 -2.17 -34.15 -1.53
N LEU A 57 -2.01 -33.12 -0.68
CA LEU A 57 -3.11 -32.41 -0.03
C LEU A 57 -3.47 -31.16 -0.84
N ASN A 58 -4.68 -31.17 -1.40
CA ASN A 58 -5.34 -29.99 -1.98
C ASN A 58 -6.55 -29.66 -1.09
N LYS A 59 -6.54 -28.51 -0.41
CA LYS A 59 -7.70 -28.03 0.34
C LYS A 59 -8.01 -26.58 -0.01
N THR A 60 -9.25 -26.35 -0.44
CA THR A 60 -9.75 -25.05 -0.88
C THR A 60 -10.74 -24.52 0.14
N TYR A 61 -10.54 -23.27 0.56
CA TYR A 61 -11.44 -22.56 1.45
C TYR A 61 -12.11 -21.42 0.70
N GLU A 62 -13.43 -21.33 0.79
CA GLU A 62 -14.24 -20.30 0.14
C GLU A 62 -14.65 -19.22 1.16
N PHE A 63 -14.53 -17.96 0.76
CA PHE A 63 -14.86 -16.80 1.59
C PHE A 63 -15.59 -15.74 0.76
N SER A 64 -16.63 -15.12 1.30
CA SER A 64 -17.37 -14.04 0.63
C SER A 64 -17.01 -12.67 1.20
N GLY A 65 -16.58 -11.76 0.32
CA GLY A 65 -16.34 -10.35 0.61
C GLY A 65 -15.10 -10.03 1.48
N GLY A 66 -14.54 -8.84 1.28
CA GLY A 66 -13.43 -8.32 2.08
C GLY A 66 -12.05 -8.89 1.74
N ALA A 67 -11.03 -8.31 2.37
CA ALA A 67 -9.64 -8.74 2.22
C ALA A 67 -9.22 -9.66 3.37
N TYR A 68 -8.47 -10.70 3.03
CA TYR A 68 -7.98 -11.71 3.97
C TYR A 68 -6.45 -11.74 3.93
N SER A 69 -5.81 -11.66 5.09
CA SER A 69 -4.40 -12.05 5.22
C SER A 69 -4.31 -13.49 5.72
N VAL A 70 -3.34 -14.24 5.20
CA VAL A 70 -3.10 -15.65 5.54
C VAL A 70 -1.70 -15.74 6.13
N THR A 71 -1.62 -16.10 7.41
CA THR A 71 -0.35 -16.30 8.11
C THR A 71 -0.19 -17.77 8.46
N LEU A 72 0.89 -18.39 7.97
CA LEU A 72 1.30 -19.73 8.37
C LEU A 72 2.17 -19.63 9.63
N ARG A 73 1.80 -20.37 10.69
CA ARG A 73 2.59 -20.43 11.93
C ARG A 73 3.21 -21.81 12.12
N ARG A 74 4.53 -21.85 12.29
CA ARG A 74 5.29 -23.07 12.66
C ARG A 74 5.26 -23.24 14.18
N THR A 75 4.53 -24.24 14.68
CA THR A 75 4.18 -24.39 16.10
C THR A 75 5.32 -24.77 17.05
N ALA A 76 6.58 -24.81 16.59
CA ALA A 76 7.72 -25.29 17.37
C ALA A 76 8.46 -24.19 18.17
N ASP A 77 8.24 -22.91 17.84
CA ASP A 77 8.82 -21.78 18.57
C ASP A 77 7.89 -20.55 18.43
N PRO A 78 7.23 -20.09 19.52
CA PRO A 78 6.36 -18.92 19.48
C PRO A 78 7.11 -17.58 19.39
N THR A 79 8.45 -17.58 19.48
CA THR A 79 9.29 -16.37 19.49
C THR A 79 9.95 -16.07 18.14
N THR A 80 10.18 -17.07 17.28
CA THR A 80 10.70 -16.86 15.91
C THR A 80 9.57 -16.75 14.89
N VAL A 81 8.89 -15.60 14.84
CA VAL A 81 8.03 -15.22 13.70
C VAL A 81 8.89 -14.64 12.58
N ASP A 82 9.63 -15.50 11.88
CA ASP A 82 10.20 -15.18 10.55
C ASP A 82 9.08 -15.26 9.48
N GLY A 83 8.00 -14.55 9.75
CA GLY A 83 6.73 -14.61 9.05
C GLY A 83 6.54 -13.43 8.11
N SER A 84 7.25 -13.44 6.99
CA SER A 84 6.95 -12.51 5.89
C SER A 84 5.61 -12.90 5.24
N VAL A 85 4.64 -11.98 5.25
CA VAL A 85 3.29 -12.22 4.71
C VAL A 85 3.29 -11.81 3.23
N LYS A 86 3.78 -12.69 2.36
CA LYS A 86 3.86 -12.38 0.92
C LYS A 86 2.48 -12.34 0.26
N VAL A 87 2.05 -11.16 -0.16
CA VAL A 87 0.92 -10.98 -1.08
C VAL A 87 1.40 -11.19 -2.51
N VAL A 88 0.66 -11.99 -3.27
CA VAL A 88 1.02 -12.41 -4.63
C VAL A 88 0.22 -11.66 -5.70
N SER A 89 -1.00 -11.23 -5.38
CA SER A 89 -1.87 -10.46 -6.27
C SER A 89 -2.91 -9.65 -5.47
N PHE A 90 -3.46 -8.64 -6.11
CA PHE A 90 -4.70 -7.97 -5.67
C PHE A 90 -5.88 -8.48 -6.50
N SER A 91 -7.10 -8.36 -5.95
CA SER A 91 -8.33 -8.96 -6.50
C SER A 91 -9.49 -7.98 -6.60
N SER A 92 -9.21 -6.67 -6.54
CA SER A 92 -10.20 -5.59 -6.68
C SER A 92 -9.47 -4.31 -7.10
N ASP A 93 -10.20 -3.50 -7.84
CA ASP A 93 -9.97 -2.09 -8.19
C ASP A 93 -9.78 -1.16 -6.98
N VAL A 94 -10.40 -1.50 -5.85
CA VAL A 94 -10.27 -0.79 -4.58
C VAL A 94 -9.41 -1.63 -3.63
N ILE A 95 -8.15 -1.21 -3.46
CA ILE A 95 -7.21 -1.82 -2.50
C ILE A 95 -6.98 -0.95 -1.27
N ASP A 96 -7.97 -0.14 -0.95
CA ASP A 96 -8.02 0.69 0.25
C ASP A 96 -7.82 -0.15 1.53
N ASN A 97 -7.13 0.43 2.50
CA ASN A 97 -6.85 -0.12 3.83
C ASN A 97 -6.16 -1.50 3.88
N ARG A 98 -5.75 -2.09 2.74
CA ARG A 98 -5.30 -3.50 2.66
C ARG A 98 -4.17 -3.88 3.61
N PHE A 99 -3.27 -2.95 3.89
CA PHE A 99 -2.12 -3.10 4.79
C PHE A 99 -2.12 -2.04 5.90
N ASN A 100 -3.27 -1.48 6.25
CA ASN A 100 -3.42 -0.51 7.34
C ASN A 100 -2.99 -1.13 8.69
N LEU A 101 -2.15 -0.41 9.45
CA LEU A 101 -1.53 -0.79 10.73
C LEU A 101 -0.58 -2.02 10.68
N HIS A 102 -0.10 -2.42 9.50
CA HIS A 102 0.77 -3.60 9.37
C HIS A 102 2.25 -3.29 9.69
N ASN A 103 2.64 -3.60 10.93
CA ASN A 103 3.99 -3.38 11.46
C ASN A 103 4.83 -4.67 11.49
N THR A 104 4.81 -5.43 10.38
CA THR A 104 5.54 -6.70 10.19
C THR A 104 6.31 -6.68 8.86
N ASN A 105 7.16 -7.68 8.60
CA ASN A 105 8.03 -7.75 7.41
C ASN A 105 7.26 -8.07 6.11
N LEU A 106 6.48 -7.10 5.63
CA LEU A 106 5.67 -7.10 4.40
C LEU A 106 5.07 -8.47 4.05
N VAL A 107 5.01 -8.90 2.77
CA VAL A 107 5.67 -8.44 1.53
C VAL A 107 4.63 -8.13 0.43
N VAL A 108 4.85 -7.11 -0.42
CA VAL A 108 3.90 -6.70 -1.49
C VAL A 108 4.34 -7.13 -2.90
N PRO A 109 3.41 -7.23 -3.88
CA PRO A 109 3.76 -7.40 -5.29
C PRO A 109 4.58 -6.24 -5.83
N SER A 110 5.50 -6.51 -6.75
CA SER A 110 6.32 -5.50 -7.44
C SER A 110 5.56 -4.70 -8.52
N THR A 111 4.31 -5.06 -8.79
CA THR A 111 3.44 -4.41 -9.78
C THR A 111 2.05 -4.21 -9.21
N LEU A 112 1.42 -3.09 -9.59
CA LEU A 112 0.01 -2.81 -9.35
C LEU A 112 -0.81 -3.30 -10.57
N PRO A 113 -1.98 -3.95 -10.38
CA PRO A 113 -2.89 -4.22 -11.49
C PRO A 113 -3.44 -2.93 -12.10
N ASP A 114 -3.58 -2.92 -13.42
CA ASP A 114 -4.03 -1.77 -14.22
C ASP A 114 -5.42 -1.24 -13.83
N TYR A 115 -6.31 -2.11 -13.36
CA TYR A 115 -7.66 -1.75 -12.91
C TYR A 115 -7.73 -1.10 -11.51
N VAL A 116 -6.60 -0.89 -10.80
CA VAL A 116 -6.62 -0.24 -9.49
C VAL A 116 -6.83 1.27 -9.62
N THR A 117 -7.88 1.78 -8.98
CA THR A 117 -8.28 3.19 -9.04
C THR A 117 -8.15 3.94 -7.71
N SER A 118 -7.96 3.22 -6.60
CA SER A 118 -7.80 3.80 -5.25
C SER A 118 -6.79 3.02 -4.40
N LEU A 119 -5.93 3.78 -3.71
CA LEU A 119 -4.90 3.32 -2.78
C LEU A 119 -5.12 3.91 -1.37
N SER A 120 -6.34 4.31 -1.04
CA SER A 120 -6.63 5.09 0.17
C SER A 120 -6.28 4.30 1.44
N SER A 121 -5.48 4.92 2.31
CA SER A 121 -5.01 4.35 3.58
C SER A 121 -4.32 2.98 3.44
N MET A 122 -3.83 2.63 2.25
CA MET A 122 -3.35 1.29 1.94
C MET A 122 -2.28 0.79 2.91
N PHE A 123 -1.34 1.65 3.32
CA PHE A 123 -0.30 1.38 4.31
C PHE A 123 -0.40 2.26 5.56
N TYR A 124 -1.55 2.90 5.84
CA TYR A 124 -1.71 3.84 6.96
C TYR A 124 -1.16 3.24 8.27
N LYS A 125 -0.23 3.94 8.92
CA LYS A 125 0.50 3.55 10.15
C LYS A 125 1.25 2.22 10.08
N SER A 126 1.69 1.81 8.90
CA SER A 126 2.66 0.71 8.71
C SER A 126 4.07 1.24 8.93
N ASN A 127 4.46 1.48 10.18
CA ASN A 127 5.68 2.23 10.50
C ASN A 127 6.97 1.56 9.99
N LEU A 128 6.96 0.22 9.86
CA LEU A 128 8.07 -0.56 9.28
C LEU A 128 8.03 -0.70 7.75
N PHE A 129 7.04 -0.13 7.06
CA PHE A 129 6.92 -0.28 5.61
C PHE A 129 7.97 0.57 4.87
N ASN A 130 8.86 -0.10 4.14
CA ASN A 130 9.86 0.52 3.28
C ASN A 130 10.21 -0.40 2.08
N GLN A 131 9.20 -1.07 1.51
CA GLN A 131 9.39 -1.94 0.35
C GLN A 131 9.35 -1.15 -0.95
N ASP A 132 10.18 -1.55 -1.90
CA ASP A 132 10.21 -0.99 -3.25
C ASP A 132 8.85 -1.16 -3.95
N ILE A 133 8.26 -0.01 -4.29
CA ILE A 133 7.02 0.16 -5.05
C ILE A 133 7.22 1.13 -6.23
N SER A 134 8.48 1.39 -6.60
CA SER A 134 8.85 2.29 -7.72
C SER A 134 8.25 1.81 -9.06
N GLY A 135 8.18 0.48 -9.26
CA GLY A 135 7.60 -0.16 -10.44
C GLY A 135 6.07 -0.29 -10.46
N TRP A 136 5.35 0.36 -9.55
CA TRP A 136 3.89 0.40 -9.60
C TRP A 136 3.41 1.43 -10.64
N ASP A 137 2.66 0.96 -11.64
CA ASP A 137 1.87 1.84 -12.50
C ASP A 137 0.66 2.36 -11.71
N VAL A 138 0.68 3.64 -11.38
CA VAL A 138 -0.38 4.35 -10.65
C VAL A 138 -1.19 5.29 -11.55
N SER A 139 -1.02 5.22 -12.88
CA SER A 139 -1.63 6.13 -13.84
C SER A 139 -3.17 6.12 -13.81
N ASN A 140 -3.81 5.01 -13.41
CA ASN A 140 -5.27 4.90 -13.25
C ASN A 140 -5.77 5.28 -11.83
N VAL A 141 -4.88 5.60 -10.89
CA VAL A 141 -5.24 5.91 -9.51
C VAL A 141 -5.76 7.34 -9.39
N THR A 142 -6.92 7.49 -8.77
CA THR A 142 -7.60 8.78 -8.54
C THR A 142 -7.56 9.24 -7.09
N ASN A 143 -7.30 8.32 -6.15
CA ASN A 143 -7.30 8.58 -4.71
C ASN A 143 -6.10 7.91 -4.02
N MET A 144 -5.25 8.73 -3.38
CA MET A 144 -4.09 8.30 -2.58
C MET A 144 -4.17 8.83 -1.13
N SER A 145 -5.35 9.25 -0.67
CA SER A 145 -5.55 9.79 0.69
C SER A 145 -5.00 8.84 1.76
N SER A 146 -4.17 9.36 2.66
CA SER A 146 -3.51 8.62 3.75
C SER A 146 -2.70 7.38 3.33
N MET A 147 -2.39 7.16 2.04
CA MET A 147 -1.81 5.91 1.52
C MET A 147 -0.58 5.46 2.30
N LEU A 148 0.38 6.36 2.55
CA LEU A 148 1.63 6.11 3.28
C LEU A 148 1.67 6.83 4.64
N GLN A 149 0.55 7.42 5.10
CA GLN A 149 0.51 8.21 6.32
C GLN A 149 1.03 7.40 7.52
N GLY A 150 2.10 7.83 8.19
CA GLY A 150 2.72 7.13 9.31
C GLY A 150 3.60 5.93 8.92
N CYS A 151 4.01 5.81 7.66
CA CYS A 151 5.09 4.92 7.26
C CYS A 151 6.44 5.59 7.60
N GLU A 152 6.77 5.64 8.89
CA GLU A 152 7.91 6.41 9.43
C GLU A 152 9.26 6.08 8.75
N LEU A 153 9.46 4.81 8.36
CA LEU A 153 10.67 4.33 7.69
C LEU A 153 10.63 4.37 6.15
N PHE A 154 9.52 4.78 5.52
CA PHE A 154 9.39 4.77 4.07
C PHE A 154 10.31 5.81 3.41
N ASN A 155 11.18 5.34 2.52
CA ASN A 155 12.04 6.20 1.70
C ASN A 155 12.37 5.60 0.32
N GLN A 156 11.42 4.92 -0.32
CA GLN A 156 11.61 4.39 -1.68
C GLN A 156 11.32 5.45 -2.74
N ASP A 157 12.03 5.37 -3.87
CA ASP A 157 11.88 6.31 -4.97
C ASP A 157 10.51 6.13 -5.65
N ILE A 158 9.72 7.20 -5.60
CA ILE A 158 8.39 7.33 -6.23
C ILE A 158 8.35 8.57 -7.15
N SER A 159 9.52 9.12 -7.53
CA SER A 159 9.64 10.28 -8.42
C SER A 159 9.03 10.02 -9.80
N GLY A 160 9.14 8.79 -10.29
CA GLY A 160 8.63 8.34 -11.60
C GLY A 160 7.13 7.98 -11.65
N TRP A 161 6.37 8.12 -10.55
CA TRP A 161 4.93 7.84 -10.56
C TRP A 161 4.13 8.87 -11.37
N ASP A 162 3.33 8.42 -12.34
CA ASP A 162 2.35 9.27 -13.02
C ASP A 162 1.10 9.46 -12.14
N VAL A 163 1.12 10.54 -11.35
CA VAL A 163 0.00 10.95 -10.49
C VAL A 163 -0.99 11.89 -11.18
N SER A 164 -0.94 12.06 -12.51
CA SER A 164 -1.74 13.05 -13.25
C SER A 164 -3.26 12.85 -13.23
N ASN A 165 -3.73 11.67 -12.78
CA ASN A 165 -5.15 11.37 -12.55
C ASN A 165 -5.58 11.46 -11.08
N VAL A 166 -4.65 11.67 -10.14
CA VAL A 166 -4.97 11.77 -8.71
C VAL A 166 -5.69 13.08 -8.40
N THR A 167 -6.80 12.97 -7.68
CA THR A 167 -7.62 14.11 -7.22
C THR A 167 -7.49 14.34 -5.72
N ASN A 168 -7.20 13.30 -4.94
CA ASN A 168 -7.06 13.40 -3.47
C ASN A 168 -5.70 12.84 -3.00
N MET A 169 -4.89 13.72 -2.41
CA MET A 169 -3.60 13.43 -1.76
C MET A 169 -3.60 13.81 -0.26
N SER A 170 -4.77 14.01 0.34
CA SER A 170 -4.89 14.38 1.76
C SER A 170 -4.12 13.38 2.64
N SER A 171 -3.24 13.92 3.50
CA SER A 171 -2.34 13.17 4.38
C SER A 171 -1.43 12.11 3.71
N MET A 172 -1.33 12.05 2.37
CA MET A 172 -0.71 10.91 1.65
C MET A 172 0.63 10.45 2.21
N LEU A 173 1.54 11.39 2.52
CA LEU A 173 2.87 11.12 3.07
C LEU A 173 3.03 11.57 4.53
N ALA A 174 1.98 12.06 5.19
CA ALA A 174 2.05 12.63 6.53
C ALA A 174 2.77 11.69 7.53
N ARG A 175 3.78 12.20 8.23
CA ARG A 175 4.68 11.47 9.16
C ARG A 175 5.57 10.40 8.51
N CYS A 176 5.85 10.47 7.21
CA CYS A 176 6.96 9.73 6.60
C CYS A 176 8.28 10.43 6.93
N HIS A 177 8.74 10.32 8.19
CA HIS A 177 9.85 11.11 8.71
C HIS A 177 11.18 10.89 7.96
N LEU A 178 11.41 9.71 7.38
CA LEU A 178 12.62 9.42 6.59
C LEU A 178 12.52 9.79 5.09
N PHE A 179 11.33 10.12 4.58
CA PHE A 179 11.12 10.34 3.14
C PHE A 179 11.86 11.59 2.63
N ASN A 180 12.75 11.40 1.66
CA ASN A 180 13.64 12.43 1.12
C ASN A 180 13.77 12.47 -0.42
N GLN A 181 12.92 11.72 -1.12
CA GLN A 181 12.92 11.60 -2.59
C GLN A 181 12.41 12.87 -3.28
N ASP A 182 12.67 13.02 -4.59
CA ASP A 182 12.21 14.19 -5.34
C ASP A 182 10.82 13.98 -5.97
N ILE A 183 9.82 14.67 -5.41
CA ILE A 183 8.45 14.71 -5.95
C ILE A 183 8.14 16.03 -6.68
N GLY A 184 9.13 16.90 -6.89
CA GLY A 184 8.98 18.17 -7.63
C GLY A 184 8.63 17.99 -9.13
N GLY A 185 8.81 16.77 -9.65
CA GLY A 185 8.41 16.38 -11.01
C GLY A 185 6.91 16.13 -11.19
N TRP A 186 6.18 15.77 -10.13
CA TRP A 186 4.79 15.28 -10.21
C TRP A 186 3.80 16.25 -10.85
N ASN A 187 2.95 15.74 -11.74
CA ASN A 187 1.81 16.48 -12.27
C ASN A 187 0.62 16.41 -11.32
N VAL A 188 0.57 17.36 -10.37
CA VAL A 188 -0.51 17.47 -9.37
C VAL A 188 -1.70 18.35 -9.82
N SER A 189 -1.81 18.66 -11.12
CA SER A 189 -2.80 19.63 -11.64
C SER A 189 -4.26 19.29 -11.35
N LYS A 190 -4.63 18.00 -11.25
CA LYS A 190 -5.99 17.55 -10.92
C LYS A 190 -6.27 17.43 -9.41
N VAL A 191 -5.28 17.61 -8.55
CA VAL A 191 -5.44 17.45 -7.10
C VAL A 191 -6.27 18.59 -6.53
N THR A 192 -7.36 18.25 -5.84
CA THR A 192 -8.27 19.18 -5.17
C THR A 192 -8.12 19.19 -3.65
N ASP A 193 -7.48 18.16 -3.07
CA ASP A 193 -7.19 18.08 -1.63
C ASP A 193 -5.75 17.62 -1.35
N MET A 194 -5.01 18.46 -0.62
CA MET A 194 -3.67 18.22 -0.08
C MET A 194 -3.60 18.48 1.44
N THR A 195 -4.74 18.44 2.14
CA THR A 195 -4.83 18.64 3.59
C THR A 195 -3.86 17.73 4.33
N SER A 196 -2.95 18.29 5.12
CA SER A 196 -1.88 17.57 5.82
C SER A 196 -0.96 16.70 4.94
N MET A 197 -0.94 16.83 3.62
CA MET A 197 -0.26 15.89 2.68
C MET A 197 1.18 15.55 3.08
N LEU A 198 1.95 16.54 3.54
CA LEU A 198 3.36 16.46 3.92
C LEU A 198 3.58 16.80 5.41
N PHE A 199 2.55 16.65 6.25
CA PHE A 199 2.62 16.96 7.68
C PHE A 199 3.77 16.18 8.34
N ASP A 200 4.72 16.88 8.98
CA ASP A 200 5.82 16.27 9.74
C ASP A 200 6.81 15.42 8.88
N CYS A 201 6.92 15.73 7.58
CA CYS A 201 7.86 15.10 6.63
C CYS A 201 9.24 15.79 6.63
N ALA A 202 9.89 15.89 7.80
CA ALA A 202 11.03 16.76 8.04
C ALA A 202 12.27 16.55 7.14
N ASN A 203 12.42 15.38 6.50
CA ASN A 203 13.57 15.07 5.63
C ASN A 203 13.36 15.38 4.14
N LEU A 204 12.18 15.85 3.72
CA LEU A 204 11.87 16.11 2.31
C LEU A 204 12.69 17.28 1.75
N LYS A 205 13.31 17.09 0.57
CA LYS A 205 14.18 18.11 -0.06
C LYS A 205 13.71 18.57 -1.45
N SER A 206 12.56 18.08 -1.91
CA SER A 206 12.02 18.36 -3.24
C SER A 206 11.75 19.84 -3.47
N ASP A 207 11.91 20.28 -4.72
CA ASP A 207 11.49 21.62 -5.16
C ASP A 207 10.04 21.59 -5.64
N LEU A 208 9.11 22.02 -4.79
CA LEU A 208 7.68 22.02 -5.12
C LEU A 208 7.22 23.31 -5.83
N SER A 209 8.13 24.27 -6.09
CA SER A 209 7.77 25.59 -6.64
C SER A 209 7.28 25.58 -8.08
N LEU A 210 7.35 24.43 -8.76
CA LEU A 210 6.90 24.23 -10.14
C LEU A 210 5.59 23.42 -10.25
N TRP A 211 5.01 23.00 -9.12
CA TRP A 211 3.72 22.30 -9.09
C TRP A 211 2.57 23.19 -9.59
N CYS A 212 1.71 22.61 -10.42
CA CYS A 212 0.47 23.24 -10.88
C CYS A 212 -0.65 22.96 -9.88
N VAL A 213 -1.11 23.99 -9.16
CA VAL A 213 -2.06 23.88 -8.03
C VAL A 213 -3.19 24.90 -8.16
N THR A 214 -3.70 25.12 -9.37
CA THR A 214 -4.81 26.05 -9.66
C THR A 214 -6.11 25.65 -8.97
N ASN A 215 -6.34 24.35 -8.78
CA ASN A 215 -7.48 23.80 -8.04
C ASN A 215 -7.39 24.01 -6.51
N ILE A 216 -6.25 24.48 -5.98
CA ILE A 216 -6.01 24.69 -4.55
C ILE A 216 -5.53 26.14 -4.36
N THR A 217 -6.49 27.06 -4.17
CA THR A 217 -6.27 28.51 -4.20
C THR A 217 -5.65 29.10 -2.93
N THR A 218 -5.55 28.32 -1.86
CA THR A 218 -4.94 28.72 -0.57
C THR A 218 -4.10 27.57 -0.02
N THR A 219 -3.15 27.87 0.87
CA THR A 219 -2.34 26.83 1.53
C THR A 219 -3.23 25.80 2.22
N PRO A 220 -3.12 24.49 1.91
CA PRO A 220 -3.89 23.44 2.55
C PRO A 220 -3.70 23.44 4.06
N VAL A 221 -4.76 23.09 4.79
CA VAL A 221 -4.72 22.99 6.25
C VAL A 221 -3.59 22.04 6.66
N ALA A 222 -2.69 22.56 7.49
CA ALA A 222 -1.54 21.84 8.04
C ALA A 222 -0.62 21.15 7.01
N PHE A 223 -0.51 21.65 5.77
CA PHE A 223 0.26 21.04 4.67
C PHE A 223 1.63 20.44 5.05
N LEU A 224 2.45 21.16 5.84
CA LEU A 224 3.73 20.65 6.41
C LEU A 224 3.68 20.36 7.93
N GLY A 225 2.60 20.73 8.62
CA GLY A 225 2.52 20.66 10.08
C GLY A 225 3.50 21.57 10.81
N ASN A 226 3.91 21.16 12.01
CA ASN A 226 4.74 21.97 12.92
C ASN A 226 6.26 21.78 12.71
N ASN A 227 6.65 20.71 12.02
CA ASN A 227 8.05 20.37 11.73
C ASN A 227 8.25 20.37 10.19
N PRO A 228 8.27 21.54 9.54
CA PRO A 228 8.54 21.61 8.11
C PRO A 228 9.97 21.15 7.79
N PRO A 229 10.28 20.78 6.54
CA PRO A 229 11.62 20.38 6.16
C PRO A 229 12.64 21.53 6.31
N SER A 230 13.92 21.17 6.42
CA SER A 230 15.01 22.12 6.64
C SER A 230 15.06 23.22 5.57
N SER A 231 15.11 24.47 6.01
CA SER A 231 15.19 25.66 5.14
C SER A 231 16.49 25.70 4.30
N PRO A 232 16.46 26.19 3.04
CA PRO A 232 15.29 26.72 2.31
C PRO A 232 14.49 25.62 1.60
N PHE A 233 13.27 25.37 2.09
CA PHE A 233 12.29 24.55 1.39
C PHE A 233 11.51 25.40 0.36
N LYS A 234 11.24 24.85 -0.82
CA LYS A 234 10.53 25.55 -1.89
C LYS A 234 9.10 25.06 -2.02
N TYR A 235 8.16 25.96 -1.74
CA TYR A 235 6.73 25.71 -1.64
C TYR A 235 6.02 25.84 -3.00
N PRO A 236 4.89 25.15 -3.22
CA PRO A 236 3.98 25.48 -4.30
C PRO A 236 3.46 26.92 -4.16
N VAL A 237 3.23 27.59 -5.29
CA VAL A 237 2.54 28.88 -5.32
C VAL A 237 1.05 28.59 -5.52
N TRP A 238 0.32 28.46 -4.41
CA TRP A 238 -1.11 28.09 -4.38
C TRP A 238 -1.97 28.95 -5.31
N GLY A 239 -2.90 28.30 -6.03
CA GLY A 239 -3.74 28.94 -7.05
C GLY A 239 -3.04 29.23 -8.39
N THR A 240 -1.82 28.75 -8.63
CA THR A 240 -1.09 29.03 -9.88
C THR A 240 -0.57 27.77 -10.59
N CYS A 241 -0.10 27.94 -11.83
CA CYS A 241 0.47 26.87 -12.65
C CYS A 241 1.79 27.33 -13.31
N PRO A 242 2.94 27.26 -12.61
CA PRO A 242 4.20 27.85 -13.06
C PRO A 242 4.78 27.27 -14.37
N ARG A 243 4.41 26.03 -14.73
CA ARG A 243 4.78 25.38 -16.00
C ARG A 243 3.70 25.49 -17.10
N GLY A 244 2.55 26.11 -16.82
CA GLY A 244 1.38 26.09 -17.69
C GLY A 244 0.57 24.78 -17.57
N GLU A 245 -0.71 24.82 -17.95
CA GLU A 245 -1.67 23.73 -17.69
C GLU A 245 -1.42 22.45 -18.50
N ASN A 246 -0.60 22.52 -19.56
CA ASN A 246 -0.30 21.39 -20.46
C ASN A 246 1.01 20.69 -20.08
N ILE A 247 1.05 20.04 -18.91
CA ILE A 247 2.13 19.10 -18.57
C ILE A 247 1.74 17.70 -19.06
N THR A 248 2.11 17.37 -20.29
CA THR A 248 2.22 15.96 -20.72
C THR A 248 3.47 15.37 -20.09
N THR A 249 3.32 14.29 -19.33
CA THR A 249 4.42 13.44 -18.87
C THR A 249 5.18 12.86 -20.07
N THR A 250 6.51 12.80 -19.98
CA THR A 250 7.44 12.23 -20.97
C THR A 250 8.29 11.16 -20.32
#